data_AF-A0A9D8RMV1-F1
#
_entry.id   AF-A0A9D8RMV1-F1
#
_cell.length_a   1.000
_cell.length_b   1.000
_cell.length_c   1.000
_cell.angle_alpha   90.00
_cell.angle_beta   90.00
_cell.angle_gamma   90.00
#
_symmetry.space_group_name_H-M   'P 1'
#
loop_
_entity.id
_entity.type
_entity.pdbx_description
1 polymer ?
#
loop_
_entity_poly.entity_id
_entity_poly.type
_entity_poly.pdbx_seq_one_letter_code
_entity_poly.pdbx_strand_id
1 'polypeptide(L)'
;MSFIDERVQSMGLTFDDVLLVPAYSEVLPRTVSTETRFSRNIKLNIPIVSAAMDTVTEAKLAIALAREGGIGVIHKNMSIAEQAAHVRRVKRAESGMIYDPITISKDQTVGDALQLMHDNKIGGIPVVDPQNMLIGIVTNRDLRFQRDMDRRIEEVMTKENIITTHSTELEKA
;
A
#
# COMPACT_ATOMS: atom_id res chain seq x y z
N MET A 1 -19.60 -50.24 -26.90
CA MET A 1 -19.01 -48.96 -26.49
C MET A 1 -17.97 -49.27 -25.43
N SER A 2 -16.70 -48.97 -25.68
CA SER A 2 -15.60 -49.42 -24.83
C SER A 2 -15.40 -48.47 -23.63
N PHE A 3 -14.96 -49.02 -22.51
CA PHE A 3 -14.65 -48.35 -21.23
C PHE A 3 -13.72 -47.11 -21.31
N ILE A 4 -13.14 -46.84 -22.49
CA ILE A 4 -12.15 -45.78 -22.72
C ILE A 4 -12.84 -44.44 -23.01
N ASP A 5 -14.01 -44.45 -23.66
CA ASP A 5 -14.78 -43.23 -23.99
C ASP A 5 -15.36 -42.53 -22.74
N GLU A 6 -15.46 -43.22 -21.60
CA GLU A 6 -15.92 -42.63 -20.34
C GLU A 6 -14.81 -41.94 -19.52
N ARG A 7 -13.52 -42.16 -19.84
CA ARG A 7 -12.38 -41.67 -19.05
C ARG A 7 -11.56 -40.56 -19.70
N VAL A 8 -11.81 -40.23 -20.97
CA VAL A 8 -11.01 -39.26 -21.74
C VAL A 8 -11.92 -38.13 -22.21
N GLN A 9 -11.63 -36.89 -21.79
CA GLN A 9 -12.30 -35.72 -22.36
C GLN A 9 -11.92 -35.57 -23.83
N SER A 10 -12.92 -35.38 -24.68
CA SER A 10 -12.81 -35.53 -26.13
C SER A 10 -12.05 -34.42 -26.86
N MET A 11 -11.90 -33.23 -26.26
CA MET A 11 -11.05 -32.15 -26.80
C MET A 11 -10.86 -31.04 -25.76
N GLY A 12 -9.63 -30.54 -25.60
CA GLY A 12 -9.32 -29.33 -24.85
C GLY A 12 -8.69 -28.30 -25.78
N LEU A 13 -9.07 -27.03 -25.63
CA LEU A 13 -8.55 -25.92 -26.43
C LEU A 13 -7.73 -24.97 -25.53
N THR A 14 -6.64 -24.43 -26.05
CA THR A 14 -5.84 -23.37 -25.43
C THR A 14 -6.02 -22.05 -26.18
N PHE A 15 -5.32 -20.99 -25.76
CA PHE A 15 -5.45 -19.65 -26.33
C PHE A 15 -5.14 -19.60 -27.83
N ASP A 16 -4.12 -20.32 -28.29
CA ASP A 16 -3.67 -20.30 -29.69
C ASP A 16 -4.59 -21.09 -30.64
N ASP A 17 -5.52 -21.88 -30.10
CA ASP A 17 -6.46 -22.68 -30.91
C ASP A 17 -7.67 -21.86 -31.39
N VAL A 18 -7.88 -20.65 -30.86
CA VAL A 18 -9.11 -19.87 -31.07
C VAL A 18 -8.84 -18.40 -31.38
N LEU A 19 -9.77 -17.78 -32.11
CA LEU A 19 -9.80 -16.34 -32.35
C LEU A 19 -11.16 -15.77 -31.97
N LEU A 20 -11.17 -14.52 -31.50
CA LEU A 20 -12.41 -13.77 -31.30
C LEU A 20 -12.96 -13.33 -32.66
N VAL A 21 -14.19 -13.73 -32.97
CA VAL A 21 -14.89 -13.28 -34.18
C VAL A 21 -15.36 -11.84 -33.98
N PRO A 22 -14.95 -10.88 -34.83
CA PRO A 22 -15.42 -9.51 -34.73
C PRO A 22 -16.95 -9.41 -34.88
N ALA A 23 -17.56 -8.52 -34.11
CA ALA A 23 -18.99 -8.21 -34.19
C ALA A 23 -19.20 -6.70 -34.31
N TYR A 24 -20.40 -6.29 -34.74
CA TYR A 24 -20.78 -4.87 -34.77
C TYR A 24 -20.69 -4.27 -33.36
N SER A 25 -20.11 -3.07 -33.25
CA SER A 25 -19.92 -2.35 -31.99
C SER A 25 -20.18 -0.87 -32.18
N GLU A 26 -20.96 -0.28 -31.28
CA GLU A 26 -21.15 1.17 -31.16
C GLU A 26 -20.27 1.77 -30.05
N VAL A 27 -19.52 0.92 -29.34
CA VAL A 27 -18.70 1.29 -28.20
C VAL A 27 -17.29 1.62 -28.67
N LEU A 28 -16.77 2.76 -28.21
CA LEU A 28 -15.37 3.12 -28.46
C LEU A 28 -14.47 2.44 -27.43
N PRO A 29 -13.25 1.99 -27.78
CA PRO A 29 -12.36 1.30 -26.84
C PRO A 29 -12.12 2.07 -25.53
N ARG A 30 -12.00 3.40 -25.59
CA ARG A 30 -11.79 4.27 -24.42
C ARG A 30 -13.00 4.40 -23.49
N THR A 31 -14.18 3.95 -23.91
CA THR A 31 -15.43 4.02 -23.12
C THR A 31 -15.83 2.65 -22.58
N VAL A 32 -15.04 1.60 -22.82
CA VAL A 32 -15.29 0.26 -22.27
C VAL A 32 -14.85 0.23 -20.81
N SER A 33 -15.66 -0.39 -19.96
CA SER A 33 -15.28 -0.68 -18.57
C SER A 33 -14.55 -2.01 -18.47
N THR A 34 -13.40 -2.02 -17.79
CA THR A 34 -12.63 -3.22 -17.45
C THR A 34 -12.83 -3.65 -15.99
N GLU A 35 -13.77 -3.04 -15.28
CA GLU A 35 -14.05 -3.39 -13.90
C GLU A 35 -14.47 -4.85 -13.77
N THR A 36 -13.95 -5.53 -12.76
CA THR A 36 -14.24 -6.94 -12.52
C THR A 36 -14.24 -7.27 -11.03
N ARG A 37 -14.39 -8.55 -10.69
CA ARG A 37 -14.36 -9.05 -9.31
C ARG A 37 -13.24 -10.05 -9.14
N PHE A 38 -12.34 -9.79 -8.19
CA PHE A 38 -11.34 -10.76 -7.76
C PHE A 38 -11.97 -11.85 -6.88
N SER A 39 -12.93 -11.47 -6.04
CA SER A 39 -13.65 -12.40 -5.16
C SER A 39 -15.11 -11.96 -5.01
N ARG A 40 -15.88 -12.71 -4.21
CA ARG A 40 -17.27 -12.35 -3.90
C ARG A 40 -17.42 -10.94 -3.36
N ASN A 41 -16.41 -10.37 -2.70
CA ASN A 41 -16.49 -9.08 -2.02
C ASN A 41 -15.43 -8.07 -2.47
N ILE A 42 -14.55 -8.42 -3.42
CA ILE A 42 -13.45 -7.55 -3.85
C ILE A 42 -13.62 -7.23 -5.33
N LYS A 43 -13.83 -5.95 -5.64
CA LYS A 43 -13.83 -5.40 -7.01
C LYS A 43 -12.42 -4.94 -7.40
N LEU A 44 -12.11 -5.02 -8.68
CA LEU A 44 -10.90 -4.47 -9.30
C LEU A 44 -11.29 -3.53 -10.45
N ASN A 45 -10.48 -2.52 -10.72
CA ASN A 45 -10.68 -1.61 -11.84
C ASN A 45 -10.15 -2.21 -13.17
N ILE A 46 -9.16 -3.10 -13.07
CA ILE A 46 -8.63 -3.89 -14.19
C ILE A 46 -8.55 -5.37 -13.83
N PRO A 47 -8.73 -6.30 -14.78
CA PRO A 47 -8.72 -7.74 -14.53
C PRO A 47 -7.31 -8.32 -14.46
N ILE A 48 -6.39 -7.67 -13.76
CA ILE A 48 -4.99 -8.07 -13.66
C ILE A 48 -4.63 -8.44 -12.22
N VAL A 49 -4.11 -9.66 -12.05
CA VAL A 49 -3.65 -10.21 -10.77
C VAL A 49 -2.23 -10.71 -10.95
N SER A 50 -1.30 -10.32 -10.07
CA SER A 50 0.07 -10.83 -10.13
C SER A 50 0.19 -12.20 -9.45
N ALA A 51 1.04 -13.06 -10.02
CA ALA A 51 1.27 -14.41 -9.51
C ALA A 51 1.97 -14.40 -8.14
N ALA A 52 1.57 -15.32 -7.25
CA ALA A 52 2.12 -15.47 -5.90
C ALA A 52 3.49 -16.19 -5.91
N MET A 53 4.47 -15.65 -6.64
CA MET A 53 5.82 -16.19 -6.82
C MET A 53 6.86 -15.22 -6.24
N ASP A 54 7.95 -15.76 -5.70
CA ASP A 54 9.07 -15.00 -5.12
C ASP A 54 9.78 -14.09 -6.12
N THR A 55 9.89 -14.55 -7.36
CA THR A 55 10.46 -13.80 -8.48
C THR A 55 9.50 -12.76 -9.07
N VAL A 56 8.25 -12.70 -8.61
CA VAL A 56 7.22 -11.85 -9.19
C VAL A 56 6.70 -10.84 -8.17
N THR A 57 6.08 -11.30 -7.08
CA THR A 57 5.23 -10.42 -6.26
C THR A 57 5.70 -10.29 -4.81
N GLU A 58 6.42 -9.21 -4.56
CA GLU A 58 6.62 -8.64 -3.23
C GLU A 58 5.89 -7.28 -3.08
N ALA A 59 6.08 -6.61 -1.95
CA ALA A 59 5.45 -5.32 -1.64
C ALA A 59 5.57 -4.27 -2.77
N LYS A 60 6.72 -4.19 -3.46
CA LYS A 60 6.92 -3.21 -4.54
C LYS A 60 5.93 -3.41 -5.69
N LEU A 61 5.81 -4.64 -6.21
CA LEU A 61 4.89 -4.93 -7.31
C LEU A 61 3.44 -4.86 -6.84
N ALA A 62 3.13 -5.34 -5.64
CA ALA A 62 1.78 -5.27 -5.09
C ALA A 62 1.27 -3.82 -4.96
N ILE A 63 2.13 -2.88 -4.53
CA ILE A 63 1.80 -1.45 -4.49
C ILE A 63 1.58 -0.89 -5.90
N ALA A 64 2.50 -1.17 -6.83
CA ALA A 64 2.40 -0.67 -8.20
C ALA A 64 1.12 -1.16 -8.89
N LEU A 65 0.83 -2.47 -8.79
CA LEU A 65 -0.34 -3.05 -9.43
C LEU A 65 -1.66 -2.56 -8.80
N ALA A 66 -1.69 -2.34 -7.48
CA ALA A 66 -2.85 -1.77 -6.82
C ALA A 66 -3.13 -0.33 -7.27
N ARG A 67 -2.08 0.48 -7.54
CA ARG A 67 -2.21 1.84 -8.08
C ARG A 67 -2.79 1.87 -9.49
N GLU A 68 -2.42 0.89 -10.31
CA GLU A 68 -3.02 0.69 -11.65
C GLU A 68 -4.44 0.08 -11.58
N GLY A 69 -4.95 -0.25 -10.40
CA GLY A 69 -6.30 -0.76 -10.18
C GLY A 69 -6.45 -2.28 -10.23
N GLY A 70 -5.34 -3.01 -10.27
CA GLY A 70 -5.27 -4.47 -10.13
C GLY A 70 -5.04 -4.91 -8.68
N ILE A 71 -4.55 -6.14 -8.49
CA ILE A 71 -4.21 -6.67 -7.16
C ILE A 71 -3.00 -7.60 -7.20
N GLY A 72 -2.09 -7.47 -6.24
CA GLY A 72 -0.95 -8.36 -6.08
C GLY A 72 -1.12 -9.38 -4.96
N VAL A 73 -0.70 -10.62 -5.20
CA VAL A 73 -0.67 -11.69 -4.17
C VAL A 73 0.76 -11.92 -3.72
N ILE A 74 1.08 -11.58 -2.47
CA ILE A 74 2.42 -11.80 -1.91
C ILE A 74 2.69 -13.30 -1.78
N HIS A 75 3.82 -13.76 -2.29
CA HIS A 75 4.22 -15.17 -2.20
C HIS A 75 4.47 -15.61 -0.75
N LYS A 76 4.63 -16.92 -0.53
CA LYS A 76 4.81 -17.54 0.79
C LYS A 76 6.22 -18.12 1.02
N ASN A 77 7.16 -17.86 0.12
CA ASN A 77 8.54 -18.36 0.21
C ASN A 77 9.40 -17.44 1.10
N MET A 78 8.94 -17.22 2.33
CA MET A 78 9.58 -16.38 3.35
C MET A 78 8.95 -16.71 4.72
N SER A 79 9.49 -16.15 5.80
CA SER A 79 8.88 -16.33 7.13
C SER A 79 7.52 -15.61 7.23
N ILE A 80 6.68 -16.05 8.17
CA ILE A 80 5.39 -15.38 8.47
C ILE A 80 5.61 -13.90 8.82
N ALA A 81 6.69 -13.60 9.56
CA ALA A 81 7.02 -12.24 9.97
C ALA A 81 7.37 -11.35 8.77
N GLU A 82 8.17 -11.86 7.83
CA GLU A 82 8.53 -11.15 6.60
C GLU A 82 7.31 -10.93 5.70
N GLN A 83 6.47 -11.96 5.52
CA GLN A 83 5.26 -11.83 4.71
C GLN A 83 4.31 -10.77 5.29
N ALA A 84 4.13 -10.77 6.61
CA ALA A 84 3.37 -9.75 7.30
C ALA A 84 3.99 -8.34 7.15
N ALA A 85 5.32 -8.23 7.14
CA ALA A 85 6.01 -6.97 6.90
C ALA A 85 5.76 -6.44 5.47
N HIS A 86 5.78 -7.29 4.45
CA HIS A 86 5.39 -6.91 3.09
C HIS A 86 3.94 -6.42 3.02
N VAL A 87 3.01 -7.15 3.63
CA VAL A 87 1.59 -6.75 3.70
C VAL A 87 1.42 -5.40 4.40
N ARG A 88 2.07 -5.19 5.55
CA ARG A 88 2.06 -3.90 6.27
C ARG A 88 2.55 -2.77 5.39
N ARG A 89 3.64 -2.99 4.65
CA ARG A 89 4.21 -2.00 3.73
C ARG A 89 3.25 -1.65 2.60
N VAL A 90 2.54 -2.62 2.02
CA VAL A 90 1.51 -2.37 1.00
C VAL A 90 0.36 -1.55 1.58
N LYS A 91 -0.15 -1.94 2.75
CA LYS A 91 -1.27 -1.25 3.41
C LYS A 91 -0.94 0.18 3.85
N ARG A 92 0.33 0.47 4.16
CA ARG A 92 0.81 1.81 4.53
C ARG A 92 1.24 2.67 3.33
N ALA A 93 1.31 2.12 2.12
CA ALA A 93 1.85 2.84 0.96
C ALA A 93 0.99 4.05 0.55
N GLU A 94 -0.33 3.93 0.70
CA GLU A 94 -1.29 5.01 0.50
C GLU A 94 -2.41 4.84 1.51
N SER A 95 -2.56 5.81 2.41
CA SER A 95 -3.67 5.89 3.35
C SER A 95 -4.06 7.35 3.45
N GLY A 96 -5.32 7.68 3.16
CA GLY A 96 -5.84 9.02 3.38
C GLY A 96 -5.76 9.40 4.87
N MET A 97 -6.07 8.45 5.75
CA MET A 97 -5.94 8.60 7.20
C MET A 97 -5.03 7.51 7.78
N ILE A 98 -4.03 7.91 8.55
CA ILE A 98 -3.07 7.00 9.19
C ILE A 98 -3.56 6.72 10.62
N TYR A 99 -4.01 5.49 10.89
CA TYR A 99 -4.58 5.09 12.19
C TYR A 99 -3.52 4.87 13.29
N ASP A 100 -2.31 4.45 12.90
CA ASP A 100 -1.22 4.12 13.82
C ASP A 100 0.06 4.83 13.33
N PRO A 101 0.13 6.16 13.49
CA PRO A 101 1.27 6.94 13.04
C PRO A 101 2.49 6.59 13.88
N ILE A 102 3.67 6.62 13.25
CA ILE A 102 4.92 6.58 13.99
C ILE A 102 5.04 7.90 14.74
N THR A 103 5.20 7.83 16.05
CA THR A 103 5.37 9.00 16.92
C THR A 103 6.78 9.05 17.51
N ILE A 104 7.15 10.21 18.05
CA ILE A 104 8.41 10.42 18.76
C ILE A 104 8.15 11.14 20.08
N SER A 105 8.94 10.85 21.11
CA SER A 105 8.92 11.59 22.38
C SER A 105 9.66 12.92 22.24
N LYS A 106 9.20 13.94 22.97
CA LYS A 106 9.89 15.24 23.08
C LYS A 106 11.33 15.12 23.63
N ASP A 107 11.60 14.04 24.37
CA ASP A 107 12.87 13.81 25.03
C ASP A 107 13.94 13.19 24.12
N GLN A 108 13.52 12.64 22.98
CA GLN A 108 14.39 12.06 21.97
C GLN A 108 15.14 13.14 21.17
N THR A 109 16.12 12.70 20.39
CA THR A 109 17.06 13.59 19.69
C THR A 109 16.68 13.83 18.23
N VAL A 110 17.27 14.86 17.62
CA VAL A 110 17.19 15.11 16.18
C VAL A 110 17.69 13.90 15.37
N GLY A 111 18.76 13.24 15.84
CA GLY A 111 19.29 12.03 15.22
C GLY A 111 18.26 10.89 15.18
N ASP A 112 17.54 10.67 16.28
CA ASP A 112 16.48 9.65 16.35
C ASP A 112 15.35 9.93 15.34
N ALA A 113 14.94 11.20 15.24
CA ALA A 113 13.90 11.60 14.30
C ALA A 113 14.32 11.37 12.85
N LEU A 114 15.55 11.75 12.47
CA LEU A 114 16.07 11.55 11.12
C LEU A 114 16.16 10.06 10.77
N GLN A 115 16.58 9.22 11.72
CA GLN A 115 16.63 7.78 11.55
C GLN A 115 15.23 7.19 11.33
N LEU A 116 14.25 7.57 12.16
CA LEU A 116 12.86 7.13 12.00
C LEU A 116 12.27 7.57 10.65
N MET A 117 12.54 8.80 10.23
CA MET A 117 12.11 9.34 8.93
C MET A 117 12.73 8.55 7.77
N HIS A 118 14.02 8.24 7.85
CA HIS A 118 14.74 7.46 6.84
C HIS A 118 14.19 6.02 6.72
N ASP A 119 14.10 5.31 7.83
CA ASP A 119 13.74 3.89 7.84
C ASP A 119 12.29 3.64 7.41
N ASN A 120 11.41 4.58 7.74
CA ASN A 120 9.99 4.47 7.44
C ASN A 120 9.55 5.30 6.23
N LYS A 121 10.47 6.07 5.62
CA LYS A 121 10.21 6.97 4.48
C LYS A 121 9.07 7.97 4.74
N ILE A 122 9.05 8.55 5.94
CA ILE A 122 8.04 9.52 6.37
C ILE A 122 8.66 10.92 6.46
N GLY A 123 7.88 11.94 6.08
CA GLY A 123 8.33 13.33 6.05
C GLY A 123 8.00 14.15 7.30
N GLY A 124 7.10 13.65 8.15
CA GLY A 124 6.67 14.29 9.38
C GLY A 124 6.31 13.25 10.43
N ILE A 125 6.62 13.57 11.69
CA ILE A 125 6.43 12.69 12.84
C ILE A 125 5.68 13.49 13.91
N PRO A 126 4.49 13.04 14.34
CA PRO A 126 3.81 13.60 15.50
C PRO A 126 4.63 13.38 16.78
N VAL A 127 4.76 14.43 17.58
CA VAL A 127 5.44 14.38 18.87
C VAL A 127 4.38 14.18 19.96
N VAL A 128 4.56 13.17 20.80
CA VAL A 128 3.61 12.81 21.86
C VAL A 128 4.26 12.83 23.24
N ASP A 129 3.44 13.03 24.27
CA ASP A 129 3.83 12.90 25.67
C ASP A 129 3.73 11.44 26.18
N PRO A 130 4.12 11.15 27.44
CA PRO A 130 4.00 9.81 28.02
C PRO A 130 2.57 9.26 28.11
N GLN A 131 1.55 10.13 27.99
CA GLN A 131 0.14 9.78 27.97
C GLN A 131 -0.40 9.58 26.54
N ASN A 132 0.46 9.58 25.51
CA ASN A 132 0.12 9.52 24.09
C ASN A 132 -0.72 10.71 23.61
N MET A 133 -0.64 11.86 24.27
CA MET A 133 -1.27 13.09 23.81
C MET A 133 -0.35 13.81 22.82
N LEU A 134 -0.93 14.31 21.73
CA LEU A 134 -0.21 15.10 20.73
C LEU A 134 0.22 16.45 21.33
N ILE A 135 1.52 16.70 21.34
CA ILE A 135 2.12 17.94 21.87
C ILE A 135 2.93 18.73 20.82
N GLY A 136 3.14 18.16 19.65
CA GLY A 136 3.94 18.78 18.60
C GLY A 136 3.95 18.00 17.29
N ILE A 137 4.59 18.58 16.27
CA ILE A 137 4.98 17.87 15.05
C ILE A 137 6.39 18.29 14.65
N VAL A 138 7.17 17.34 14.16
CA VAL A 138 8.49 17.60 13.55
C VAL A 138 8.51 17.10 12.13
N THR A 139 9.03 17.89 11.20
CA THR A 139 9.10 17.58 9.78
C THR A 139 10.53 17.61 9.27
N ASN A 140 10.76 17.02 8.10
CA ASN A 140 12.03 17.13 7.37
C ASN A 140 12.48 18.59 7.18
N ARG A 141 11.54 19.54 7.10
CA ARG A 141 11.86 20.96 6.94
C ARG A 141 12.45 21.56 8.22
N ASP A 142 11.95 21.15 9.38
CA ASP A 142 12.40 21.64 10.69
C ASP A 142 13.80 21.11 11.03
N LEU A 143 14.10 19.89 10.58
CA LEU A 143 15.37 19.21 10.83
C LEU A 143 16.46 19.53 9.80
N ARG A 144 16.10 20.02 8.60
CA ARG A 144 17.01 20.19 7.46
C ARG A 144 18.31 20.96 7.77
N PHE A 145 18.22 21.94 8.67
CA PHE A 145 19.35 22.83 9.00
C PHE A 145 19.92 22.58 10.40
N GLN A 146 19.44 21.55 11.11
CA GLN A 146 19.98 21.18 12.40
C GLN A 146 21.32 20.46 12.21
N ARG A 147 22.38 21.01 12.80
CA ARG A 147 23.73 20.43 12.77
C ARG A 147 24.03 19.58 14.00
N ASP A 148 23.36 19.89 15.10
CA ASP A 148 23.48 19.18 16.36
C ASP A 148 22.44 18.05 16.39
N MET A 149 22.94 16.81 16.34
CA MET A 149 22.10 15.61 16.32
C MET A 149 21.63 15.22 17.71
N ASP A 150 22.30 15.68 18.77
CA ASP A 150 21.97 15.36 20.17
C ASP A 150 20.90 16.31 20.73
N ARG A 151 20.58 17.38 19.99
CA ARG A 151 19.55 18.34 20.36
C ARG A 151 18.19 17.66 20.50
N ARG A 152 17.42 18.06 21.51
CA ARG A 152 16.12 17.45 21.83
C ARG A 152 15.03 17.91 20.87
N ILE A 153 14.09 17.01 20.58
CA ILE A 153 12.92 17.31 19.73
C ILE A 153 12.06 18.43 20.32
N GLU A 154 11.96 18.51 21.64
CA GLU A 154 11.24 19.59 22.34
C GLU A 154 11.67 21.01 21.91
N GLU A 155 12.92 21.19 21.47
CA GLU A 155 13.47 22.49 21.10
C GLU A 155 13.27 22.87 19.63
N VAL A 156 12.97 21.89 18.78
CA VAL A 156 12.88 22.07 17.32
C VAL A 156 11.48 21.81 16.76
N MET A 157 10.62 21.11 17.50
CA MET A 157 9.27 20.79 17.05
C MET A 157 8.37 22.02 16.95
N THR A 158 7.41 21.98 16.03
CA THR A 158 6.32 22.95 15.97
C THR A 158 5.28 22.60 17.03
N LYS A 159 4.98 23.55 17.92
CA LYS A 159 4.03 23.38 19.05
C LYS A 159 2.72 24.17 18.86
N GLU A 160 2.77 25.25 18.09
CA GLU A 160 1.67 26.18 17.91
C GLU A 160 0.97 25.94 16.58
N ASN A 161 -0.31 26.32 16.49
CA ASN A 161 -1.13 26.21 15.27
C ASN A 161 -1.22 24.80 14.68
N ILE A 162 -1.16 23.77 15.53
CA ILE A 162 -1.40 22.39 15.12
C ILE A 162 -2.90 22.23 14.86
N ILE A 163 -3.26 22.00 13.61
CA ILE A 163 -4.65 21.76 13.21
C ILE A 163 -5.00 20.31 13.54
N THR A 164 -6.00 20.12 14.38
CA THR A 164 -6.56 18.80 14.73
C THR A 164 -8.04 18.76 14.36
N THR A 165 -8.54 17.57 14.02
CA THR A 165 -9.95 17.32 13.75
C THR A 165 -10.44 16.14 14.56
N HIS A 166 -11.72 16.19 14.96
CA HIS A 166 -12.42 15.06 15.56
C HIS A 166 -13.21 14.25 14.51
N SER A 167 -13.28 14.74 13.26
CA SER A 167 -13.92 14.04 12.15
C SER A 167 -12.91 13.15 11.43
N THR A 168 -13.28 11.90 11.23
CA THR A 168 -12.47 10.92 10.47
C THR A 168 -12.77 10.95 8.96
N GLU A 169 -13.63 11.86 8.49
CA GLU A 169 -13.99 11.96 7.08
C GLU A 169 -12.93 12.71 6.29
N LEU A 170 -12.36 12.04 5.28
CA LEU A 170 -11.29 12.62 4.46
C LEU A 170 -11.73 13.85 3.67
N GLU A 171 -13.01 13.95 3.31
CA GLU A 171 -13.56 15.10 2.58
C GLU A 171 -13.47 16.42 3.36
N LYS A 172 -13.30 16.34 4.69
CA LYS A 172 -13.22 17.48 5.61
C LYS A 172 -11.80 17.79 6.09
N ALA A 173 -10.81 17.01 5.62
CA ALA A 173 -9.38 17.19 5.93
C ALA A 173 -8.72 18.12 4.91
#